data_AF-A0A9P5B0X2-F1
#
_entry.id   AF-A0A9P5B0X2-F1
#
_cell.length_a   1.000
_cell.length_b   1.000
_cell.length_c   1.000
_cell.angle_alpha   90.00
_cell.angle_beta   90.00
_cell.angle_gamma   90.00
#
_symmetry.space_group_name_H-M   'P 1'
#
loop_
_entity.id
_entity.type
_entity.pdbx_description
1 polymer ?
#
loop_
_entity_poly.entity_id
_entity_poly.type
_entity_poly.pdbx_seq_one_letter_code
_entity_poly.pdbx_strand_id
1 'polypeptide(L)'
;MGSPDLYGRQLNGMGSGISSTSKIVILGSPSREDVDVDFTFVQVGIRDGSLDMAGNCGNMSSLVGPAAWDSGLLSAQAMAKTVEQDENGLQWATVRFLNTNTNKVMSSKFRVEGEPLKYTHQGEYIMDGVPGTGSKVIMSFVDPAGAKTGKALPTGNPMDVLQLQDGTEIKASLVDVGNPGVFISTESLGLADHLSLTPAIVESSPELKEKLGEIRRAGAILMGLDPNTGSVPKIVLLFPSSGSPDVDIRCLALSMGQAHKAVPLTLALCLGAASQLKGTLASDLIGGQSKETVCIGHPSGKVDIGTVIRDGKIESAQLLRTARMLMKGDVYY
;
A
#
# COMPACT_ATOMS: atom_id res chain seq x y z
N MET A 1 -24.95 -0.49 -9.92
CA MET A 1 -24.55 -0.66 -8.49
C MET A 1 -25.71 -0.58 -7.50
N GLY A 2 -26.87 -0.02 -7.86
CA GLY A 2 -27.97 0.20 -6.90
C GLY A 2 -27.84 1.55 -6.16
N SER A 3 -27.22 2.53 -6.80
CA SER A 3 -27.05 3.91 -6.30
C SER A 3 -27.56 4.92 -7.34
N PRO A 4 -28.03 6.12 -6.93
CA PRO A 4 -28.15 6.60 -5.55
C PRO A 4 -29.18 5.81 -4.72
N ASP A 5 -28.86 5.53 -3.45
CA ASP A 5 -29.78 4.89 -2.50
C ASP A 5 -29.73 5.60 -1.15
N LEU A 6 -30.78 6.38 -0.86
CA LEU A 6 -30.94 7.14 0.38
C LEU A 6 -30.96 6.24 1.63
N TYR A 7 -31.38 4.98 1.50
CA TYR A 7 -31.37 4.01 2.60
C TYR A 7 -30.00 3.39 2.83
N GLY A 8 -29.07 3.55 1.88
CA GLY A 8 -27.70 3.09 1.98
C GLY A 8 -27.52 1.57 1.96
N ARG A 9 -28.42 0.83 1.29
CA ARG A 9 -28.45 -0.63 1.27
C ARG A 9 -28.04 -1.25 -0.07
N GLN A 10 -28.25 -0.52 -1.18
CA GLN A 10 -28.00 -0.93 -2.56
C GLN A 10 -28.73 -2.23 -2.98
N LEU A 11 -29.94 -2.47 -2.45
CA LEU A 11 -30.69 -3.71 -2.70
C LEU A 11 -31.10 -3.93 -4.16
N ASN A 12 -31.12 -2.88 -4.98
CA ASN A 12 -31.46 -2.94 -6.40
C ASN A 12 -30.20 -2.82 -7.29
N GLY A 13 -29.16 -3.58 -6.95
CA GLY A 13 -27.92 -3.62 -7.73
C GLY A 13 -26.83 -4.49 -7.11
N MET A 14 -25.62 -4.43 -7.66
CA MET A 14 -24.48 -5.25 -7.24
C MET A 14 -23.77 -4.77 -5.97
N GLY A 15 -24.03 -3.54 -5.52
CA GLY A 15 -23.44 -3.01 -4.29
C GLY A 15 -24.11 -3.62 -3.05
N SER A 16 -23.53 -3.41 -1.87
CA SER A 16 -24.12 -3.91 -0.61
C SER A 16 -24.23 -2.85 0.50
N GLY A 17 -24.20 -1.57 0.12
CA GLY A 17 -24.38 -0.46 1.07
C GLY A 17 -23.15 -0.12 1.90
N ILE A 18 -21.98 -0.64 1.54
CA ILE A 18 -20.70 -0.38 2.21
C ILE A 18 -19.66 0.03 1.17
N SER A 19 -18.76 0.97 1.51
CA SER A 19 -17.79 1.54 0.56
C SER A 19 -16.82 0.50 -0.02
N SER A 20 -16.47 -0.54 0.75
CA SER A 20 -15.58 -1.63 0.33
C SER A 20 -16.17 -2.49 -0.80
N THR A 21 -17.50 -2.50 -0.94
CA THR A 21 -18.27 -3.34 -1.86
C THR A 21 -19.10 -2.52 -2.85
N SER A 22 -18.94 -1.20 -2.87
CA SER A 22 -19.53 -0.26 -3.84
C SER A 22 -18.44 0.29 -4.77
N LYS A 23 -17.86 -0.58 -5.58
CA LYS A 23 -16.66 -0.31 -6.40
C LYS A 23 -16.83 -0.85 -7.81
N ILE A 24 -16.33 -0.12 -8.79
CA ILE A 24 -16.26 -0.56 -10.18
C ILE A 24 -14.79 -0.56 -10.60
N VAL A 25 -14.42 -1.57 -11.38
CA VAL A 25 -13.15 -1.65 -12.11
C VAL A 25 -13.48 -1.76 -13.59
N ILE A 26 -12.86 -0.91 -14.39
CA ILE A 26 -12.93 -0.94 -15.84
C ILE A 26 -11.56 -1.35 -16.35
N LEU A 27 -11.53 -2.42 -17.14
CA LEU A 27 -10.33 -2.87 -17.85
C LEU A 27 -10.51 -2.59 -19.33
N GLY A 28 -9.46 -2.09 -19.97
CA GLY A 28 -9.47 -1.76 -21.39
C GLY A 28 -8.16 -2.12 -22.07
N SER A 29 -8.16 -2.07 -23.40
CA SER A 29 -6.93 -2.19 -24.19
C SER A 29 -5.88 -1.18 -23.73
N PRO A 30 -4.59 -1.52 -23.81
CA PRO A 30 -3.52 -0.64 -23.34
C PRO A 30 -3.49 0.65 -24.16
N SER A 31 -3.39 1.80 -23.49
CA SER A 31 -3.25 3.11 -24.15
C SER A 31 -1.81 3.47 -24.52
N ARG A 32 -0.83 2.63 -24.15
CA ARG A 32 0.61 2.82 -24.39
C ARG A 32 1.33 1.47 -24.53
N GLU A 33 2.48 1.46 -25.21
CA GLU A 33 3.16 0.22 -25.62
C GLU A 33 3.85 -0.57 -24.49
N ASP A 34 4.16 0.06 -23.36
CA ASP A 34 4.89 -0.53 -22.22
C ASP A 34 3.97 -1.11 -21.13
N VAL A 35 2.66 -1.22 -21.42
CA VAL A 35 1.65 -1.85 -20.56
C VAL A 35 0.79 -2.83 -21.36
N ASP A 36 0.23 -3.83 -20.69
CA ASP A 36 -0.59 -4.87 -21.30
C ASP A 36 -2.09 -4.52 -21.26
N VAL A 37 -2.52 -3.72 -20.27
CA VAL A 37 -3.93 -3.37 -20.04
C VAL A 37 -4.06 -2.00 -19.35
N ASP A 38 -5.14 -1.29 -19.63
CA ASP A 38 -5.52 -0.08 -18.90
C ASP A 38 -6.50 -0.43 -17.77
N PHE A 39 -6.33 0.20 -16.61
CA PHE A 39 -7.14 0.00 -15.43
C PHE A 39 -7.68 1.32 -14.91
N THR A 40 -9.00 1.39 -14.75
CA THR A 40 -9.68 2.52 -14.12
C THR A 40 -10.49 2.04 -12.92
N PHE A 41 -10.24 2.64 -11.75
CA PHE A 41 -11.03 2.47 -10.55
C PHE A 41 -12.12 3.55 -10.44
N VAL A 42 -13.31 3.15 -10.01
CA VAL A 42 -14.39 4.07 -9.67
C VAL A 42 -14.97 3.70 -8.31
N GLN A 43 -14.91 4.64 -7.37
CA GLN A 43 -15.66 4.56 -6.12
C GLN A 43 -17.06 5.10 -6.36
N VAL A 44 -18.08 4.29 -6.05
CA VAL A 44 -19.49 4.72 -6.20
C VAL A 44 -20.03 5.16 -4.86
N GLY A 45 -20.43 6.43 -4.79
CA GLY A 45 -21.13 7.05 -3.67
C GLY A 45 -22.49 6.37 -3.45
N ILE A 46 -22.68 5.82 -2.26
CA ILE A 46 -23.83 4.95 -1.99
C ILE A 46 -25.14 5.75 -2.02
N ARG A 47 -25.17 6.88 -1.30
CA ARG A 47 -26.40 7.68 -1.09
C ARG A 47 -26.69 8.66 -2.21
N ASP A 48 -25.65 9.25 -2.77
CA ASP A 48 -25.70 10.32 -3.76
C ASP A 48 -25.43 9.84 -5.19
N GLY A 49 -24.90 8.62 -5.36
CA GLY A 49 -24.58 8.05 -6.67
C GLY A 49 -23.35 8.69 -7.32
N SER A 50 -22.58 9.50 -6.58
CA SER A 50 -21.40 10.18 -7.12
C SER A 50 -20.34 9.16 -7.58
N LEU A 51 -19.66 9.46 -8.68
CA LEU A 51 -18.59 8.62 -9.21
C LEU A 51 -17.25 9.32 -8.94
N ASP A 52 -16.47 8.77 -8.02
CA ASP A 52 -15.13 9.26 -7.71
C ASP A 52 -14.08 8.41 -8.44
N MET A 53 -13.36 9.08 -9.33
CA MET A 53 -12.30 8.52 -10.17
C MET A 53 -10.94 9.16 -9.86
N ALA A 54 -10.80 9.91 -8.77
CA ALA A 54 -9.60 10.69 -8.47
C ALA A 54 -8.41 9.84 -7.99
N GLY A 55 -8.63 8.58 -7.64
CA GLY A 55 -7.63 7.76 -6.96
C GLY A 55 -7.56 6.31 -7.42
N ASN A 56 -6.60 5.59 -6.84
CA ASN A 56 -6.47 4.15 -6.96
C ASN A 56 -7.10 3.44 -5.75
N CYS A 57 -7.52 2.19 -5.91
CA CYS A 57 -7.80 1.28 -4.81
C CYS A 57 -6.87 0.06 -4.90
N GLY A 58 -5.84 0.01 -4.05
CA GLY A 58 -4.84 -1.08 -4.09
C GLY A 58 -5.41 -2.48 -3.90
N ASN A 59 -6.51 -2.62 -3.16
CA ASN A 59 -7.23 -3.90 -3.05
C ASN A 59 -7.91 -4.29 -4.37
N MET A 60 -8.42 -3.34 -5.14
CA MET A 60 -9.01 -3.65 -6.45
C MET A 60 -7.93 -3.83 -7.51
N SER A 61 -6.76 -3.20 -7.37
CA SER A 61 -5.64 -3.41 -8.29
C SER A 61 -5.17 -4.87 -8.32
N SER A 62 -5.35 -5.66 -7.25
CA SER A 62 -4.94 -7.07 -7.22
C SER A 62 -5.75 -7.99 -8.13
N LEU A 63 -6.94 -7.57 -8.58
CA LEU A 63 -7.71 -8.38 -9.54
C LEU A 63 -7.30 -8.12 -10.99
N VAL A 64 -6.59 -7.02 -11.29
CA VAL A 64 -6.36 -6.54 -12.66
C VAL A 64 -5.64 -7.58 -13.50
N GLY A 65 -4.52 -8.09 -13.02
CA GLY A 65 -3.76 -9.14 -13.71
C GLY A 65 -4.59 -10.40 -13.96
N PRO A 66 -5.11 -11.05 -12.89
CA PRO A 66 -5.98 -12.22 -13.01
C PRO A 66 -7.17 -12.03 -13.95
N ALA A 67 -7.88 -10.91 -13.85
CA ALA A 67 -9.06 -10.64 -14.66
C ALA A 67 -8.70 -10.36 -16.12
N ALA A 68 -7.64 -9.59 -16.40
CA ALA A 68 -7.19 -9.32 -17.76
C ALA A 68 -6.73 -10.61 -18.47
N TRP A 69 -6.06 -11.49 -17.73
CA TRP A 69 -5.64 -12.80 -18.21
C TRP A 69 -6.82 -13.69 -18.63
N ASP A 70 -7.79 -13.87 -17.74
CA ASP A 70 -8.92 -14.79 -17.97
C ASP A 70 -10.04 -14.18 -18.85
N SER A 71 -10.04 -12.87 -19.10
CA SER A 71 -11.04 -12.19 -19.95
C SER A 71 -10.64 -12.10 -21.41
N GLY A 72 -9.43 -12.52 -21.78
CA GLY A 72 -8.93 -12.44 -23.16
C GLY A 72 -8.54 -11.03 -23.60
N LEU A 73 -8.26 -10.13 -22.65
CA LEU A 73 -7.75 -8.78 -22.97
C LEU A 73 -6.29 -8.81 -23.44
N LEU A 74 -5.54 -9.87 -23.11
CA LEU A 74 -4.18 -10.09 -23.59
C LEU A 74 -4.16 -11.05 -24.77
N SER A 75 -3.32 -10.78 -25.76
CA SER A 75 -3.06 -11.74 -26.85
C SER A 75 -2.28 -12.95 -26.35
N ALA A 76 -2.45 -14.11 -26.98
CA ALA A 76 -1.69 -15.32 -26.64
C ALA A 76 -0.17 -15.11 -26.69
N GLN A 77 0.31 -14.28 -27.61
CA GLN A 77 1.73 -13.92 -27.71
C GLN A 77 2.19 -13.04 -26.55
N ALA A 78 1.36 -12.10 -26.09
CA ALA A 78 1.65 -11.30 -24.90
C ALA A 78 1.69 -12.18 -23.65
N MET A 79 0.70 -13.05 -23.49
CA MET A 79 0.62 -14.01 -22.37
C MET A 79 1.87 -14.91 -22.29
N ALA A 80 2.29 -15.51 -23.41
CA ALA A 80 3.44 -16.42 -23.42
C ALA A 80 4.76 -15.76 -23.02
N LYS A 81 4.92 -14.44 -23.26
CA LYS A 81 6.15 -13.70 -22.92
C LYS A 81 6.27 -13.36 -21.43
N THR A 82 5.18 -13.44 -20.68
CA THR A 82 5.14 -12.99 -19.29
C THR A 82 5.04 -14.12 -18.28
N VAL A 83 5.05 -15.38 -18.76
CA VAL A 83 5.04 -16.57 -17.91
C VAL A 83 6.47 -16.99 -17.58
N GLU A 84 6.73 -17.13 -16.29
CA GLU A 84 7.95 -17.70 -15.75
C GLU A 84 7.62 -18.87 -14.83
N GLN A 85 8.60 -19.75 -14.61
CA GLN A 85 8.49 -20.89 -13.71
C GLN A 85 9.42 -20.64 -12.51
N ASP A 86 8.91 -20.87 -11.30
CA ASP A 86 9.75 -20.83 -10.10
C ASP A 86 10.51 -22.15 -9.88
N GLU A 87 11.37 -22.17 -8.87
CA GLU A 87 12.20 -23.34 -8.52
C GLU A 87 11.41 -24.59 -8.16
N ASN A 88 10.14 -24.44 -7.75
CA ASN A 88 9.24 -25.53 -7.41
C ASN A 88 8.39 -26.00 -8.60
N GLY A 89 8.65 -25.44 -9.79
CA GLY A 89 7.93 -25.77 -11.00
C GLY A 89 6.58 -25.07 -11.15
N LEU A 90 6.22 -24.13 -10.26
CA LEU A 90 4.96 -23.40 -10.37
C LEU A 90 5.08 -22.29 -11.42
N GLN A 91 4.02 -22.12 -12.21
CA GLN A 91 3.98 -21.10 -13.25
C GLN A 91 3.35 -19.80 -12.73
N TRP A 92 3.99 -18.69 -13.08
CA TRP A 92 3.61 -17.33 -12.69
C TRP A 92 3.53 -16.45 -13.93
N ALA A 93 2.43 -15.74 -14.10
CA ALA A 93 2.27 -14.72 -15.13
C ALA A 93 2.46 -13.33 -14.52
N THR A 94 3.06 -12.41 -15.28
CA THR A 94 3.13 -10.98 -14.92
C THR A 94 2.34 -10.14 -15.92
N VAL A 95 1.40 -9.33 -15.44
CA VAL A 95 0.67 -8.35 -16.25
C VAL A 95 1.02 -6.95 -15.80
N ARG A 96 1.54 -6.12 -16.71
CA ARG A 96 1.79 -4.70 -16.50
C ARG A 96 0.55 -3.91 -16.89
N PHE A 97 0.17 -2.92 -16.10
CA PHE A 97 -1.01 -2.12 -16.40
C PHE A 97 -0.85 -0.67 -16.00
N LEU A 98 -1.49 0.20 -16.77
CA LEU A 98 -1.61 1.61 -16.46
C LEU A 98 -2.85 1.85 -15.61
N ASN A 99 -2.68 2.39 -14.41
CA ASN A 99 -3.79 2.98 -13.70
C ASN A 99 -4.08 4.37 -14.30
N THR A 100 -5.21 4.50 -14.97
CA THR A 100 -5.64 5.72 -15.68
C THR A 100 -6.03 6.85 -14.71
N ASN A 101 -6.51 6.52 -13.50
CA ASN A 101 -6.83 7.52 -12.47
C ASN A 101 -5.60 8.30 -12.01
N THR A 102 -4.44 7.66 -11.98
CA THR A 102 -3.21 8.19 -11.38
C THR A 102 -2.05 8.32 -12.37
N ASN A 103 -2.23 7.84 -13.60
CA ASN A 103 -1.20 7.72 -14.63
C ASN A 103 0.06 6.98 -14.13
N LYS A 104 -0.15 5.92 -13.32
CA LYS A 104 0.94 5.10 -12.76
C LYS A 104 0.90 3.69 -13.32
N VAL A 105 2.07 3.21 -13.74
CA VAL A 105 2.26 1.83 -14.19
C VAL A 105 2.54 0.95 -12.98
N MET A 106 1.84 -0.19 -12.90
CA MET A 106 2.03 -1.23 -11.90
C MET A 106 2.17 -2.58 -12.61
N SER A 107 2.68 -3.59 -11.91
CA SER A 107 2.58 -4.98 -12.37
C SER A 107 1.87 -5.87 -11.36
N SER A 108 1.17 -6.87 -11.86
CA SER A 108 0.53 -7.93 -11.09
C SER A 108 1.16 -9.25 -11.48
N LYS A 109 1.85 -9.90 -10.54
CA LYS A 109 2.37 -11.26 -10.70
C LYS A 109 1.47 -12.23 -9.93
N PHE A 110 0.99 -13.27 -10.60
CA PHE A 110 0.01 -14.22 -10.06
C PHE A 110 0.21 -15.62 -10.65
N ARG A 111 -0.23 -16.64 -9.92
CA ARG A 111 -0.11 -18.02 -10.40
C ARG A 111 -1.07 -18.31 -11.54
N VAL A 112 -0.60 -19.09 -12.50
CA VAL A 112 -1.38 -19.65 -13.60
C VAL A 112 -1.17 -21.16 -13.69
N GLU A 113 -2.17 -21.89 -14.20
CA GLU A 113 -2.07 -23.34 -14.39
C GLU A 113 -2.99 -23.83 -15.52
N GLY A 114 -2.73 -25.05 -16.01
CA GLY A 114 -3.55 -25.74 -17.01
C GLY A 114 -3.20 -25.43 -18.46
N GLU A 115 -3.95 -26.04 -19.38
CA GLU A 115 -3.83 -25.83 -20.82
C GLU A 115 -5.24 -25.56 -21.42
N PRO A 116 -5.55 -24.33 -21.86
CA PRO A 116 -4.71 -23.13 -21.80
C PRO A 116 -4.49 -22.63 -20.36
N LEU A 117 -3.38 -21.92 -20.13
CA LEU A 117 -3.04 -21.33 -18.83
C LEU A 117 -4.14 -20.37 -18.37
N LYS A 118 -4.67 -20.59 -17.16
CA LYS A 118 -5.65 -19.71 -16.50
C LYS A 118 -5.18 -19.30 -15.12
N TYR A 119 -5.72 -18.21 -14.61
CA TYR A 119 -5.47 -17.81 -13.23
C TYR A 119 -5.90 -18.91 -12.25
N THR A 120 -5.02 -19.25 -11.29
CA THR A 120 -5.38 -20.11 -10.16
C THR A 120 -5.47 -19.31 -8.87
N HIS A 121 -6.66 -19.37 -8.25
CA HIS A 121 -6.93 -18.70 -6.98
C HIS A 121 -6.61 -19.57 -5.76
N GLN A 122 -6.29 -20.85 -5.96
CA GLN A 122 -5.94 -21.76 -4.87
C GLN A 122 -4.48 -21.56 -4.45
N GLY A 123 -4.25 -21.55 -3.15
CA GLY A 123 -2.92 -21.37 -2.56
C GLY A 123 -2.99 -21.30 -1.05
N GLU A 124 -1.84 -21.05 -0.42
CA GLU A 124 -1.67 -21.09 1.04
C GLU A 124 -1.53 -19.69 1.65
N TYR A 125 -1.66 -18.62 0.85
CA TYR A 125 -1.54 -17.25 1.35
C TYR A 125 -2.77 -16.87 2.17
N ILE A 126 -2.53 -16.39 3.39
CA ILE A 126 -3.54 -15.90 4.32
C ILE A 126 -3.50 -14.38 4.33
N MET A 127 -4.66 -13.74 4.24
CA MET A 127 -4.79 -12.29 4.27
C MET A 127 -5.87 -11.89 5.28
N ASP A 128 -5.53 -11.01 6.21
CA ASP A 128 -6.48 -10.50 7.20
C ASP A 128 -7.70 -9.87 6.53
N GLY A 129 -8.88 -10.20 7.06
CA GLY A 129 -10.17 -9.78 6.52
C GLY A 129 -10.70 -10.65 5.38
N VAL A 130 -9.98 -11.68 4.93
CA VAL A 130 -10.46 -12.66 3.94
C VAL A 130 -10.45 -14.07 4.55
N PRO A 131 -11.61 -14.74 4.69
CA PRO A 131 -11.67 -16.10 5.22
C PRO A 131 -10.95 -17.13 4.32
N GLY A 132 -10.18 -18.02 4.94
CA GLY A 132 -9.48 -19.11 4.28
C GLY A 132 -8.12 -18.71 3.72
N THR A 133 -7.66 -19.46 2.72
CA THR A 133 -6.39 -19.22 2.02
C THR A 133 -6.65 -19.00 0.52
N GLY A 134 -5.70 -18.37 -0.15
CA GLY A 134 -5.74 -18.19 -1.59
C GLY A 134 -4.36 -18.13 -2.22
N SER A 135 -4.33 -18.01 -3.54
CA SER A 135 -3.11 -17.74 -4.29
C SER A 135 -2.64 -16.33 -4.04
N LYS A 136 -1.32 -16.16 -3.89
CA LYS A 136 -0.69 -14.86 -3.71
C LYS A 136 -0.70 -14.09 -5.04
N VAL A 137 -1.15 -12.85 -4.99
CA VAL A 137 -1.02 -11.86 -6.06
C VAL A 137 -0.07 -10.77 -5.59
N ILE A 138 1.03 -10.61 -6.31
CA ILE A 138 2.10 -9.66 -5.98
C ILE A 138 1.94 -8.43 -6.84
N MET A 139 1.56 -7.33 -6.21
CA MET A 139 1.34 -6.03 -6.86
C MET A 139 2.59 -5.17 -6.72
N SER A 140 3.33 -4.96 -7.80
CA SER A 140 4.60 -4.21 -7.76
C SER A 140 4.43 -2.78 -8.26
N PHE A 141 4.92 -1.83 -7.45
CA PHE A 141 5.14 -0.44 -7.82
C PHE A 141 6.60 -0.31 -8.25
N VAL A 142 6.82 -0.06 -9.54
CA VAL A 142 8.15 -0.07 -10.18
C VAL A 142 8.85 1.26 -9.97
N ASP A 143 10.16 1.20 -9.67
CA ASP A 143 11.04 2.34 -9.36
C ASP A 143 10.40 3.37 -8.41
N PRO A 144 9.94 2.94 -7.21
CA PRO A 144 9.13 3.79 -6.34
C PRO A 144 9.96 4.82 -5.56
N ALA A 145 11.29 4.75 -5.62
CA ALA A 145 12.18 5.61 -4.85
C ALA A 145 12.14 7.08 -5.33
N GLY A 146 12.15 8.02 -4.39
CA GLY A 146 12.28 9.44 -4.69
C GLY A 146 11.05 10.05 -5.35
N ALA A 147 9.85 9.55 -5.06
CA ALA A 147 8.60 9.98 -5.71
C ALA A 147 8.34 11.50 -5.62
N LYS A 148 8.89 12.18 -4.60
CA LYS A 148 8.79 13.64 -4.41
C LYS A 148 10.13 14.35 -4.26
N THR A 149 11.16 13.63 -3.85
CA THR A 149 12.48 14.18 -3.49
C THR A 149 13.60 13.71 -4.43
N GLY A 150 13.32 12.77 -5.33
CA GLY A 150 14.29 12.19 -6.27
C GLY A 150 15.22 11.13 -5.67
N LYS A 151 15.17 10.85 -4.36
CA LYS A 151 15.98 9.81 -3.70
C LYS A 151 15.18 9.03 -2.66
N ALA A 152 15.51 7.76 -2.44
CA ALA A 152 14.91 6.97 -1.35
C ALA A 152 15.22 7.54 0.04
N LEU A 153 16.44 8.04 0.24
CA LEU A 153 16.90 8.75 1.44
C LEU A 153 17.21 10.21 1.05
N PRO A 154 16.28 11.16 1.25
CA PRO A 154 16.44 12.52 0.75
C PRO A 154 17.63 13.27 1.36
N THR A 155 17.92 13.01 2.64
CA THR A 155 19.08 13.57 3.37
C THR A 155 20.39 12.84 3.06
N GLY A 156 20.31 11.66 2.43
CA GLY A 156 21.44 10.73 2.28
C GLY A 156 21.73 9.90 3.52
N ASN A 157 21.08 10.17 4.66
CA ASN A 157 21.26 9.43 5.90
C ASN A 157 20.10 8.44 6.10
N PRO A 158 20.34 7.23 6.60
CA PRO A 158 19.26 6.33 7.00
C PRO A 158 18.57 6.77 8.30
N MET A 159 19.25 7.57 9.13
CA MET A 159 18.74 8.13 10.37
C MET A 159 19.25 9.57 10.53
N ASP A 160 18.34 10.48 10.85
CA ASP A 160 18.56 11.89 11.11
C ASP A 160 18.11 12.25 12.54
N VAL A 161 18.53 13.42 13.02
CA VAL A 161 18.06 14.02 14.28
C VAL A 161 17.26 15.26 13.95
N LEU A 162 15.96 15.25 14.31
CA LEU A 162 15.05 16.38 14.17
C LEU A 162 15.12 17.24 15.43
N GLN A 163 15.45 18.51 15.26
CA GLN A 163 15.46 19.51 16.32
C GLN A 163 14.10 20.19 16.40
N LEU A 164 13.46 20.14 17.56
CA LEU A 164 12.19 20.83 17.84
C LEU A 164 12.45 22.21 18.47
N GLN A 165 11.44 23.08 18.45
CA GLN A 165 11.50 24.45 18.97
C GLN A 165 11.75 24.51 20.47
N ASP A 166 11.29 23.50 21.22
CA ASP A 166 11.53 23.36 22.65
C ASP A 166 12.93 22.80 22.99
N GLY A 167 13.77 22.54 21.98
CA GLY A 167 15.11 21.95 22.12
C GLY A 167 15.12 20.44 22.21
N THR A 168 13.96 19.77 22.10
CA THR A 168 13.89 18.31 22.06
C THR A 168 14.50 17.76 20.77
N GLU A 169 15.33 16.73 20.90
CA GLU A 169 15.87 15.97 19.78
C GLU A 169 15.08 14.68 19.54
N ILE A 170 14.61 14.48 18.30
CA ILE A 170 13.89 13.27 17.89
C ILE A 170 14.67 12.56 16.78
N LYS A 171 15.12 11.33 17.02
CA LYS A 171 15.66 10.49 15.95
C LYS A 171 14.55 10.10 14.98
N ALA A 172 14.82 10.26 13.69
CA ALA A 172 13.87 9.92 12.65
C ALA A 172 14.57 9.28 11.44
N SER A 173 13.87 8.39 10.74
CA SER A 173 14.24 8.01 9.38
C SER A 173 13.37 8.78 8.40
N LEU A 174 14.00 9.49 7.46
CA LEU A 174 13.33 10.27 6.43
C LEU A 174 13.44 9.50 5.11
N VAL A 175 12.33 8.90 4.67
CA VAL A 175 12.34 7.98 3.52
C VAL A 175 11.27 8.41 2.52
N ASP A 176 11.61 8.37 1.23
CA ASP A 176 10.69 8.65 0.12
C ASP A 176 10.66 7.46 -0.84
N VAL A 177 9.73 6.55 -0.60
CA VAL A 177 9.42 5.43 -1.48
C VAL A 177 7.91 5.36 -1.68
N GLY A 178 7.43 5.70 -2.87
CA GLY A 178 6.02 5.88 -3.21
C GLY A 178 5.42 7.18 -2.64
N ASN A 179 5.64 7.46 -1.35
CA ASN A 179 5.28 8.73 -0.71
C ASN A 179 6.23 9.05 0.47
N PRO A 180 6.71 10.29 0.63
CA PRO A 180 7.57 10.68 1.75
C PRO A 180 6.97 10.39 3.13
N GLY A 181 7.76 9.74 3.98
CA GLY A 181 7.46 9.42 5.37
C GLY A 181 8.54 9.89 6.34
N VAL A 182 8.11 10.51 7.44
CA VAL A 182 8.90 10.78 8.64
C VAL A 182 8.60 9.67 9.63
N PHE A 183 9.54 8.74 9.82
CA PHE A 183 9.39 7.60 10.72
C PHE A 183 10.07 7.91 12.05
N ILE A 184 9.36 7.77 13.17
CA ILE A 184 9.90 7.98 14.52
C ILE A 184 9.51 6.82 15.43
N SER A 185 10.29 6.55 16.47
CA SER A 185 9.89 5.62 17.54
C SER A 185 8.88 6.29 18.48
N THR A 186 7.88 5.55 18.96
CA THR A 186 6.96 6.05 20.00
C THR A 186 7.69 6.33 21.32
N GLU A 187 8.82 5.67 21.60
CA GLU A 187 9.67 5.95 22.78
C GLU A 187 10.22 7.38 22.76
N SER A 188 10.52 7.91 21.57
CA SER A 188 11.05 9.27 21.41
C SER A 188 10.05 10.36 21.80
N LEU A 189 8.77 10.03 22.01
CA LEU A 189 7.75 11.01 22.36
C LEU A 189 7.81 11.46 23.82
N GLY A 190 8.46 10.69 24.69
CA GLY A 190 8.53 10.96 26.14
C GLY A 190 7.22 10.69 26.89
N LEU A 191 6.33 9.88 26.32
CA LEU A 191 5.07 9.47 26.95
C LEU A 191 5.25 8.15 27.69
N ALA A 192 4.80 8.05 28.94
CA ALA A 192 4.93 6.82 29.73
C ALA A 192 4.20 5.63 29.08
N ASP A 193 3.05 5.91 28.47
CA ASP A 193 2.10 4.97 27.88
C ASP A 193 2.15 4.98 26.34
N HIS A 194 3.32 5.30 25.78
CA HIS A 194 3.57 5.37 24.33
C HIS A 194 3.22 4.08 23.56
N LEU A 195 3.27 2.90 24.20
CA LEU A 195 2.89 1.62 23.59
C LEU A 195 1.37 1.42 23.42
N SER A 196 0.59 2.20 24.15
CA SER A 196 -0.88 2.16 24.17
C SER A 196 -1.52 3.11 23.17
N LEU A 197 -0.73 3.90 22.42
CA LEU A 197 -1.25 4.86 21.45
C LEU A 197 -2.18 4.19 20.43
N THR A 198 -3.39 4.74 20.30
CA THR A 198 -4.40 4.39 19.31
C THR A 198 -4.82 5.65 18.55
N PRO A 199 -5.51 5.53 17.39
CA PRO A 199 -6.08 6.69 16.73
C PRO A 199 -6.95 7.55 17.65
N ALA A 200 -7.76 6.93 18.51
CA ALA A 200 -8.64 7.65 19.44
C ALA A 200 -7.85 8.47 20.47
N ILE A 201 -6.79 7.88 21.05
CA ILE A 201 -5.94 8.55 22.04
C ILE A 201 -5.22 9.74 21.40
N VAL A 202 -4.65 9.56 20.20
CA VAL A 202 -3.99 10.65 19.48
C VAL A 202 -4.98 11.76 19.12
N GLU A 203 -6.18 11.43 18.64
CA GLU A 203 -7.19 12.44 18.33
C GLU A 203 -7.67 13.21 19.56
N SER A 204 -7.69 12.58 20.73
CA SER A 204 -8.08 13.22 21.99
C SER A 204 -7.01 14.09 22.64
N SER A 205 -5.76 14.10 22.14
CA SER A 205 -4.66 14.89 22.71
C SER A 205 -4.20 15.98 21.73
N PRO A 206 -4.66 17.24 21.91
CA PRO A 206 -4.20 18.38 21.14
C PRO A 206 -2.67 18.59 21.22
N GLU A 207 -2.09 18.41 22.40
CA GLU A 207 -0.67 18.63 22.66
C GLU A 207 0.20 17.63 21.90
N LEU A 208 -0.20 16.34 21.91
CA LEU A 208 0.49 15.32 21.12
C LEU A 208 0.37 15.62 19.62
N LYS A 209 -0.81 16.02 19.15
CA LYS A 209 -1.00 16.37 17.73
C LYS A 209 -0.14 17.56 17.30
N GLU A 210 0.00 18.56 18.15
CA GLU A 210 0.89 19.69 17.89
C GLU A 210 2.35 19.25 17.78
N LYS A 211 2.84 18.48 18.75
CA LYS A 211 4.20 17.91 18.74
C LYS A 211 4.47 17.05 17.51
N LEU A 212 3.53 16.16 17.14
CA LEU A 212 3.65 15.33 15.94
C LEU A 212 3.63 16.18 14.65
N GLY A 213 2.82 17.24 14.63
CA GLY A 213 2.80 18.22 13.54
C GLY A 213 4.13 18.94 13.39
N GLU A 214 4.78 19.29 14.50
CA GLU A 214 6.10 19.90 14.54
C GLU A 214 7.19 18.97 14.04
N ILE A 215 7.25 17.73 14.55
CA ILE A 215 8.19 16.70 14.10
C ILE A 215 8.07 16.50 12.59
N ARG A 216 6.84 16.39 12.09
CA ARG A 216 6.58 16.24 10.64
C ARG A 216 7.11 17.45 9.85
N ARG A 217 6.92 18.68 10.34
CA ARG A 217 7.45 19.90 9.70
C ARG A 217 8.97 19.91 9.68
N ALA A 218 9.62 19.54 10.79
CA ALA A 218 11.07 19.43 10.87
C ALA A 218 11.62 18.41 9.84
N GLY A 219 10.98 17.24 9.75
CA GLY A 219 11.30 16.25 8.73
C GLY A 219 11.09 16.76 7.30
N ALA A 220 9.99 17.48 7.04
CA ALA A 220 9.71 18.09 5.73
C ALA A 220 10.84 19.03 5.29
N ILE A 221 11.32 19.89 6.21
CA ILE A 221 12.41 20.83 5.95
C ILE A 221 13.69 20.08 5.57
N LEU A 222 14.09 19.06 6.33
CA LEU A 222 15.29 18.27 6.02
C LEU A 222 15.17 17.50 4.70
N MET A 223 13.97 17.08 4.32
CA MET A 223 13.70 16.43 3.03
C MET A 223 13.67 17.42 1.85
N GLY A 224 13.79 18.73 2.09
CA GLY A 224 13.66 19.77 1.05
C GLY A 224 12.23 19.95 0.55
N LEU A 225 11.23 19.61 1.36
CA LEU A 225 9.80 19.72 1.06
C LEU A 225 9.19 20.95 1.75
N ASP A 226 8.06 21.45 1.23
CA ASP A 226 7.33 22.54 1.88
C ASP A 226 6.72 22.06 3.22
N PRO A 227 7.14 22.63 4.37
CA PRO A 227 6.60 22.26 5.67
C PRO A 227 5.13 22.63 5.86
N ASN A 228 4.54 23.50 5.03
CA ASN A 228 3.12 23.85 5.17
C ASN A 228 2.19 22.85 4.47
N THR A 229 2.73 22.02 3.57
CA THR A 229 1.98 20.96 2.93
C THR A 229 1.73 19.82 3.94
N GLY A 230 0.51 19.74 4.48
CA GLY A 230 0.16 18.75 5.52
C GLY A 230 0.03 17.30 5.01
N SER A 231 -0.02 17.10 3.70
CA SER A 231 -0.24 15.79 3.07
C SER A 231 1.06 15.04 2.76
N VAL A 232 2.17 15.77 2.70
CA VAL A 232 3.51 15.28 2.33
C VAL A 232 4.58 16.12 3.04
N PRO A 233 5.54 15.51 3.76
CA PRO A 233 5.59 14.10 4.14
C PRO A 233 4.52 13.77 5.18
N LYS A 234 4.18 12.48 5.29
CA LYS A 234 3.36 11.95 6.38
C LYS A 234 4.26 11.58 7.56
N ILE A 235 3.72 11.53 8.78
CA ILE A 235 4.45 11.04 9.95
C ILE A 235 3.92 9.67 10.38
N VAL A 236 4.83 8.77 10.74
CA VAL A 236 4.53 7.41 11.18
C VAL A 236 5.23 7.14 12.49
N LEU A 237 4.44 6.75 13.48
CA LEU A 237 4.92 6.29 14.76
C LEU A 237 5.17 4.79 14.66
N LEU A 238 6.39 4.36 14.95
CA LEU A 238 6.79 2.97 15.01
C LEU A 238 6.87 2.54 16.47
N PHE A 239 6.27 1.41 16.78
CA PHE A 239 6.27 0.86 18.12
C PHE A 239 7.49 -0.04 18.28
N PRO A 240 8.29 0.10 19.37
CA PRO A 240 9.46 -0.73 19.64
C PRO A 240 9.14 -2.22 19.74
N SER A 241 7.93 -2.54 20.20
CA SER A 241 7.40 -3.90 20.19
C SER A 241 6.25 -4.00 19.20
N SER A 242 6.26 -5.04 18.37
CA SER A 242 5.17 -5.36 17.46
C SER A 242 3.89 -5.76 18.21
N GLY A 243 4.00 -6.21 19.47
CA GLY A 243 2.89 -6.66 20.30
C GLY A 243 2.25 -7.98 19.85
N SER A 244 2.75 -8.61 18.78
CA SER A 244 2.25 -9.88 18.23
C SER A 244 3.38 -10.58 17.46
N PRO A 245 3.53 -11.93 17.58
CA PRO A 245 4.56 -12.67 16.85
C PRO A 245 4.35 -12.65 15.33
N ASP A 246 3.12 -12.44 14.87
CA ASP A 246 2.77 -12.42 13.45
C ASP A 246 2.95 -11.04 12.80
N VAL A 247 3.53 -10.08 13.52
CA VAL A 247 3.77 -8.71 13.07
C VAL A 247 5.25 -8.38 13.23
N ASP A 248 5.87 -7.92 12.16
CA ASP A 248 7.27 -7.49 12.18
C ASP A 248 7.39 -6.06 12.69
N ILE A 249 6.54 -5.16 12.19
CA ILE A 249 6.55 -3.74 12.56
C ILE A 249 5.14 -3.29 12.86
N ARG A 250 4.90 -2.79 14.08
CA ARG A 250 3.64 -2.12 14.43
C ARG A 250 3.77 -0.62 14.21
N CYS A 251 2.77 -0.01 13.60
CA CYS A 251 2.77 1.42 13.29
C CYS A 251 1.42 2.13 13.53
N LEU A 252 1.50 3.45 13.68
CA LEU A 252 0.36 4.36 13.64
C LEU A 252 0.73 5.56 12.76
N ALA A 253 0.00 5.76 11.67
CA ALA A 253 0.27 6.86 10.73
C ALA A 253 -0.65 8.06 10.99
N LEU A 254 -0.13 9.26 10.74
CA LEU A 254 -0.92 10.48 10.68
C LEU A 254 -0.77 11.17 9.32
N SER A 255 -1.82 11.85 8.88
CA SER A 255 -1.85 12.67 7.67
C SER A 255 -2.76 13.86 7.89
N MET A 256 -2.38 15.05 7.42
CA MET A 256 -3.19 16.27 7.62
C MET A 256 -3.59 16.50 9.10
N GLY A 257 -2.71 16.11 10.04
CA GLY A 257 -2.97 16.22 11.48
C GLY A 257 -4.01 15.23 12.04
N GLN A 258 -4.43 14.23 11.27
CA GLN A 258 -5.38 13.19 11.70
C GLN A 258 -4.71 11.82 11.77
N ALA A 259 -4.99 11.08 12.83
CA ALA A 259 -4.57 9.70 13.01
C ALA A 259 -5.38 8.76 12.12
N HIS A 260 -4.67 8.02 11.29
CA HIS A 260 -5.30 7.07 10.38
C HIS A 260 -5.76 5.82 11.13
N LYS A 261 -6.98 5.36 10.82
CA LYS A 261 -7.51 4.07 11.32
C LYS A 261 -6.83 2.85 10.68
N ALA A 262 -6.21 3.02 9.51
CA ALA A 262 -5.39 2.02 8.84
C ALA A 262 -4.22 2.71 8.14
N VAL A 263 -3.06 2.06 8.04
CA VAL A 263 -1.90 2.68 7.37
C VAL A 263 -2.23 2.97 5.89
N PRO A 264 -1.97 4.19 5.38
CA PRO A 264 -2.10 4.47 3.96
C PRO A 264 -1.19 3.55 3.15
N LEU A 265 -1.70 2.96 2.08
CA LEU A 265 -0.95 1.96 1.30
C LEU A 265 0.43 2.46 0.82
N THR A 266 0.51 3.67 0.29
CA THR A 266 1.79 4.25 -0.15
C THR A 266 2.80 4.37 0.99
N LEU A 267 2.32 4.57 2.22
CA LEU A 267 3.14 4.70 3.40
C LEU A 267 3.53 3.33 3.98
N ALA A 268 2.68 2.32 3.82
CA ALA A 268 3.06 0.92 4.10
C ALA A 268 4.16 0.44 3.14
N LEU A 269 4.05 0.75 1.84
CA LEU A 269 5.12 0.50 0.87
C LEU A 269 6.41 1.22 1.26
N CYS A 270 6.30 2.49 1.67
CA CYS A 270 7.44 3.27 2.16
C CYS A 270 8.08 2.65 3.40
N LEU A 271 7.29 2.23 4.38
CA LEU A 271 7.77 1.58 5.62
C LEU A 271 8.40 0.21 5.34
N GLY A 272 7.79 -0.61 4.49
CA GLY A 272 8.36 -1.89 4.09
C GLY A 272 9.68 -1.72 3.34
N ALA A 273 9.79 -0.73 2.47
CA ALA A 273 11.07 -0.41 1.84
C ALA A 273 12.09 0.13 2.84
N ALA A 274 11.68 1.03 3.73
CA ALA A 274 12.54 1.58 4.79
C ALA A 274 13.13 0.46 5.65
N SER A 275 12.36 -0.58 5.99
CA SER A 275 12.85 -1.70 6.79
C SER A 275 13.94 -2.53 6.10
N GLN A 276 14.03 -2.47 4.77
CA GLN A 276 15.10 -3.12 4.00
C GLN A 276 16.32 -2.20 3.78
N LEU A 277 16.25 -0.92 4.18
CA LEU A 277 17.37 0.01 4.13
C LEU A 277 18.13 -0.02 5.45
N LYS A 278 19.36 -0.56 5.42
CA LYS A 278 20.20 -0.74 6.61
C LYS A 278 20.40 0.57 7.39
N GLY A 279 20.19 0.51 8.70
CA GLY A 279 20.41 1.61 9.64
C GLY A 279 19.25 2.59 9.76
N THR A 280 18.11 2.34 9.08
CA THR A 280 16.88 3.06 9.38
C THR A 280 16.24 2.52 10.66
N LEU A 281 15.38 3.31 11.30
CA LEU A 281 14.59 2.87 12.45
C LEU A 281 13.78 1.61 12.13
N ALA A 282 13.20 1.52 10.94
CA ALA A 282 12.41 0.36 10.53
C ALA A 282 13.27 -0.90 10.34
N SER A 283 14.50 -0.74 9.83
CA SER A 283 15.47 -1.84 9.70
C SER A 283 15.88 -2.34 11.09
N ASP A 284 16.12 -1.43 12.03
CA ASP A 284 16.52 -1.78 13.39
C ASP A 284 15.42 -2.57 14.12
N LEU A 285 14.15 -2.20 13.93
CA LEU A 285 13.00 -2.90 14.54
C LEU A 285 12.86 -4.36 14.08
N ILE A 286 13.28 -4.68 12.86
CA ILE A 286 13.29 -6.06 12.36
C ILE A 286 14.63 -6.78 12.56
N GLY A 287 15.51 -6.23 13.40
CA GLY A 287 16.81 -6.81 13.74
C GLY A 287 17.88 -6.66 12.66
N GLY A 288 17.69 -5.74 11.70
CA GLY A 288 18.63 -5.49 10.60
C GLY A 288 18.72 -6.62 9.57
N GLN A 289 17.78 -7.58 9.61
CA GLN A 289 17.71 -8.69 8.67
C GLN A 289 16.87 -8.29 7.46
N SER A 290 17.34 -8.64 6.26
CA SER A 290 16.49 -8.52 5.08
C SER A 290 15.41 -9.61 5.12
N LYS A 291 14.18 -9.23 4.79
CA LYS A 291 13.04 -10.13 4.67
C LYS A 291 12.39 -9.94 3.31
N GLU A 292 12.01 -11.04 2.67
CA GLU A 292 11.26 -10.99 1.41
C GLU A 292 9.91 -10.28 1.60
N THR A 293 9.27 -10.51 2.75
CA THR A 293 8.01 -9.89 3.14
C THR A 293 8.12 -9.39 4.58
N VAL A 294 7.63 -8.17 4.80
CA VAL A 294 7.50 -7.56 6.11
C VAL A 294 6.02 -7.35 6.41
N CYS A 295 5.55 -7.93 7.49
CA CYS A 295 4.20 -7.78 7.99
C CYS A 295 4.08 -6.52 8.86
N ILE A 296 3.32 -5.54 8.38
CA ILE A 296 3.09 -4.27 9.08
C ILE A 296 1.74 -4.32 9.79
N GLY A 297 1.76 -4.27 11.11
CA GLY A 297 0.57 -4.11 11.95
C GLY A 297 0.15 -2.64 12.04
N HIS A 298 -1.13 -2.37 11.84
CA HIS A 298 -1.74 -1.04 11.92
C HIS A 298 -3.09 -1.15 12.67
N PRO A 299 -3.78 -0.04 13.01
CA PRO A 299 -4.90 -0.11 13.95
C PRO A 299 -6.10 -0.96 13.48
N SER A 300 -6.30 -1.11 12.17
CA SER A 300 -7.34 -1.97 11.59
C SER A 300 -6.89 -3.39 11.17
N GLY A 301 -5.67 -3.85 11.48
CA GLY A 301 -5.18 -5.19 11.08
C GLY A 301 -3.72 -5.17 10.63
N LYS A 302 -3.34 -6.08 9.71
CA LYS A 302 -1.99 -6.14 9.15
C LYS A 302 -1.96 -6.07 7.63
N VAL A 303 -0.80 -5.71 7.09
CA VAL A 303 -0.52 -5.67 5.66
C VAL A 303 0.87 -6.20 5.36
N ASP A 304 0.96 -7.12 4.41
CA ASP A 304 2.23 -7.67 3.95
C ASP A 304 2.81 -6.83 2.81
N ILE A 305 4.07 -6.41 2.99
CA ILE A 305 4.81 -5.61 2.04
C ILE A 305 6.10 -6.34 1.66
N GLY A 306 6.31 -6.53 0.37
CA GLY A 306 7.59 -6.98 -0.18
C GLY A 306 8.41 -5.81 -0.70
N THR A 307 9.72 -5.96 -0.77
CA THR A 307 10.61 -4.98 -1.42
C THR A 307 11.71 -5.71 -2.16
N VAL A 308 11.87 -5.41 -3.44
CA VAL A 308 12.95 -5.96 -4.26
C VAL A 308 14.05 -4.92 -4.36
N ILE A 309 15.21 -5.26 -3.83
CA ILE A 309 16.44 -4.45 -3.94
C ILE A 309 17.43 -5.20 -4.84
N ARG A 310 17.95 -4.53 -5.87
CA ARG A 310 19.03 -5.03 -6.72
C ARG A 310 20.12 -3.98 -6.81
N ASP A 311 21.36 -4.39 -6.62
CA ASP A 311 22.54 -3.51 -6.67
C ASP A 311 22.41 -2.26 -5.77
N GLY A 312 21.75 -2.42 -4.61
CA GLY A 312 21.50 -1.33 -3.65
C GLY A 312 20.39 -0.35 -4.06
N LYS A 313 19.72 -0.55 -5.21
CA LYS A 313 18.56 0.22 -5.65
C LYS A 313 17.26 -0.53 -5.37
N ILE A 314 16.26 0.18 -4.87
CA ILE A 314 14.89 -0.34 -4.76
C ILE A 314 14.30 -0.43 -6.17
N GLU A 315 14.20 -1.65 -6.69
CA GLU A 315 13.61 -1.92 -8.01
C GLU A 315 12.08 -1.87 -7.93
N SER A 316 11.50 -2.42 -6.86
CA SER A 316 10.06 -2.36 -6.62
C SER A 316 9.69 -2.45 -5.15
N ALA A 317 8.58 -1.81 -4.80
CA ALA A 317 7.86 -2.03 -3.55
C ALA A 317 6.57 -2.79 -3.88
N GLN A 318 6.29 -3.83 -3.11
CA GLN A 318 5.28 -4.82 -3.46
C GLN A 318 4.19 -4.89 -2.40
N LEU A 319 2.94 -4.90 -2.84
CA LEU A 319 1.79 -5.21 -2.01
C LEU A 319 1.36 -6.65 -2.27
N LEU A 320 1.28 -7.46 -1.21
CA LEU A 320 0.83 -8.84 -1.32
C LEU A 320 -0.67 -8.89 -1.06
N ARG A 321 -1.39 -9.56 -1.95
CA ARG A 321 -2.85 -9.70 -1.91
C ARG A 321 -3.27 -11.10 -2.35
N THR A 322 -4.57 -11.35 -2.33
CA THR A 322 -5.19 -12.46 -3.05
C THR A 322 -6.40 -11.95 -3.82
N ALA A 323 -6.86 -12.73 -4.80
CA ALA A 323 -8.03 -12.42 -5.61
C ALA A 323 -8.78 -13.71 -5.97
N ARG A 324 -10.11 -13.63 -6.10
CA ARG A 324 -10.92 -14.74 -6.59
C ARG A 324 -12.11 -14.20 -7.36
N MET A 325 -12.35 -14.74 -8.56
CA MET A 325 -13.58 -14.47 -9.29
C MET A 325 -14.76 -15.10 -8.54
N LEU A 326 -15.74 -14.29 -8.15
CA LEU A 326 -16.93 -14.79 -7.43
C LEU A 326 -18.06 -15.16 -8.40
N MET A 327 -18.25 -14.39 -9.47
CA MET A 327 -19.28 -14.59 -10.47
C MET A 327 -18.83 -13.98 -11.80
N LYS A 328 -19.17 -14.62 -12.92
CA LYS A 328 -18.95 -14.12 -14.28
C LYS A 328 -20.26 -14.23 -15.06
N GLY A 329 -20.65 -13.15 -15.74
CA GLY A 329 -21.89 -13.09 -16.52
C GLY A 329 -22.28 -11.63 -16.79
N ASP A 330 -23.55 -11.43 -17.15
CA ASP A 330 -24.12 -10.13 -17.46
C ASP A 330 -24.85 -9.53 -16.26
N VAL A 331 -24.80 -8.20 -16.14
CA VAL A 331 -25.55 -7.44 -15.14
C VAL A 331 -26.69 -6.69 -15.84
N TYR A 332 -27.91 -6.86 -15.36
CA TYR A 332 -29.08 -6.13 -15.85
C TYR A 332 -29.21 -4.79 -15.11
N TYR A 333 -29.54 -3.73 -15.84
CA TYR A 333 -29.61 -2.37 -15.33
C TYR A 333 -30.83 -1.61 -15.86
#